data_AF-A0A7K9WH81-F1
#
_entry.id   AF-A0A7K9WH81-F1
#
_cell.length_a   1.000
_cell.length_b   1.000
_cell.length_c   1.000
_cell.angle_alpha   90.00
_cell.angle_beta   90.00
_cell.angle_gamma   90.00
#
_symmetry.space_group_name_H-M   'P 1'
#
loop_
_entity.id
_entity.type
_entity.pdbx_description
1 polymer ?
#
loop_
_entity_poly.entity_id
_entity_poly.type
_entity_poly.pdbx_seq_one_letter_code
_entity_poly.pdbx_strand_id
1 'polypeptide(L)'
;QTWDKELEALAQSYAEKCIWDHNKERGRRGENLFAMAPTLELEFAVEDWNGEEKFYNLTTSTCVPGQMCGHYTQVVWSSTHQIGCGAHFCEKIDGIDTENMHLLVCNYYPPGNVKGKKPYMEGPPCTACPTGTVCVNNLCDYEVSPEVDTGEPLSSFTTEDPSLLESMGALDAEELETNSDQTSVDPPTAGAPSTCLGLSLFLLPGAILVGLLL
;
A
#
# COMPACT_ATOMS: atom_id res chain seq x y z
N GLN A 1 -11.31 8.63 -2.93
CA GLN A 1 -9.86 8.33 -2.81
C GLN A 1 -9.22 8.73 -4.14
N THR A 2 -8.04 9.34 -4.11
CA THR A 2 -7.26 9.74 -5.28
C THR A 2 -5.97 8.95 -5.34
N TRP A 3 -5.43 8.77 -6.55
CA TRP A 3 -4.15 8.11 -6.74
C TRP A 3 -3.00 9.07 -6.41
N ASP A 4 -2.01 8.59 -5.66
CA ASP A 4 -0.82 9.34 -5.30
C ASP A 4 0.45 8.65 -5.81
N LYS A 5 1.21 9.38 -6.65
CA LYS A 5 2.40 8.85 -7.33
C LYS A 5 3.58 8.60 -6.38
N GLU A 6 3.67 9.32 -5.26
CA GLU A 6 4.72 9.07 -4.27
C GLU A 6 4.41 7.80 -3.47
N LEU A 7 3.14 7.55 -3.14
CA LEU A 7 2.70 6.30 -2.51
C LEU A 7 2.92 5.10 -3.44
N GLU A 8 2.62 5.25 -4.73
CA GLU A 8 2.90 4.26 -5.78
C GLU A 8 4.39 3.95 -5.86
N ALA A 9 5.25 4.96 -6.02
CA ALA A 9 6.69 4.76 -6.13
C ALA A 9 7.27 4.06 -4.88
N LEU A 10 6.80 4.45 -3.69
CA LEU A 10 7.17 3.78 -2.44
C LEU A 10 6.73 2.32 -2.41
N ALA A 11 5.49 2.03 -2.82
CA ALA A 11 4.95 0.67 -2.86
C ALA A 11 5.70 -0.20 -3.86
N GLN A 12 5.96 0.33 -5.05
CA GLN A 12 6.68 -0.36 -6.13
C GLN A 12 8.11 -0.72 -5.69
N SER A 13 8.85 0.26 -5.14
CA SER A 13 10.22 0.03 -4.65
C SER A 13 10.29 -1.00 -3.51
N TYR A 14 9.19 -1.18 -2.77
CA TYR A 14 9.12 -2.18 -1.71
C TYR A 14 8.73 -3.55 -2.22
N ALA A 15 7.77 -3.63 -3.16
CA ALA A 15 7.38 -4.88 -3.80
C ALA A 15 8.57 -5.57 -4.50
N GLU A 16 9.46 -4.79 -5.11
CA GLU A 16 10.70 -5.26 -5.75
C GLU A 16 11.70 -5.92 -4.79
N LYS A 17 11.57 -5.69 -3.47
CA LYS A 17 12.41 -6.35 -2.48
C LYS A 17 12.00 -7.81 -2.23
N CYS A 18 10.78 -8.21 -2.63
CA CYS A 18 10.26 -9.55 -2.43
C CYS A 18 10.29 -10.02 -0.96
N ILE A 19 9.84 -9.18 -0.03
CA ILE A 19 9.81 -9.48 1.42
C ILE A 19 8.36 -9.51 1.90
N TRP A 20 7.96 -10.61 2.57
CA TRP A 20 6.66 -10.74 3.22
C TRP A 20 6.68 -10.18 4.65
N ASP A 21 6.89 -8.88 4.77
CA ASP A 21 6.75 -8.09 6.00
C ASP A 21 6.36 -6.66 5.63
N HIS A 22 5.74 -5.93 6.55
CA HIS A 22 5.39 -4.53 6.34
C HIS A 22 6.63 -3.63 6.25
N ASN A 23 6.62 -2.65 5.35
CA ASN A 23 7.76 -1.75 5.13
C ASN A 23 8.04 -0.86 6.34
N LYS A 24 9.09 -1.16 7.10
CA LYS A 24 9.46 -0.41 8.32
C LYS A 24 9.86 1.05 8.04
N GLU A 25 10.19 1.38 6.80
CA GLU A 25 10.63 2.70 6.37
C GLU A 25 9.50 3.54 5.74
N ARG A 26 8.26 3.03 5.67
CA ARG A 26 7.12 3.74 5.06
C ARG A 26 6.67 5.01 5.81
N GLY A 27 7.21 5.26 7.00
CA GLY A 27 6.84 6.37 7.86
C GLY A 27 5.41 6.22 8.37
N ARG A 28 4.61 7.29 8.29
CA ARG A 28 3.22 7.32 8.79
C ARG A 28 2.18 6.89 7.74
N ARG A 29 2.54 6.03 6.80
CA ARG A 29 1.61 5.52 5.77
C ARG A 29 0.99 4.19 6.24
N GLY A 30 -0.28 4.00 5.92
CA GLY A 30 -0.92 2.68 6.01
C GLY A 30 -0.38 1.77 4.92
N GLU A 31 -0.53 0.46 5.07
CA GLU A 31 -0.01 -0.50 4.10
C GLU A 31 -0.81 -1.79 4.13
N ASN A 32 -1.18 -2.29 2.95
CA ASN A 32 -1.71 -3.64 2.76
C ASN A 32 -0.77 -4.40 1.80
N LEU A 33 -0.53 -5.68 2.10
CA LEU A 33 0.23 -6.59 1.25
C LEU A 33 -0.69 -7.71 0.76
N PHE A 34 -0.43 -8.20 -0.44
CA PHE A 34 -1.09 -9.36 -1.01
C PHE A 34 -0.11 -10.13 -1.88
N ALA A 35 -0.16 -11.46 -1.83
CA ALA A 35 0.70 -12.30 -2.65
C ALA A 35 -0.14 -13.39 -3.31
N MET A 36 0.01 -13.57 -4.63
CA MET A 36 -0.67 -14.64 -5.35
C MET A 36 0.12 -15.18 -6.53
N ALA A 37 -0.23 -16.39 -6.95
CA ALA A 37 0.26 -17.05 -8.15
C ALA A 37 -0.93 -17.71 -8.87
N PRO A 38 -0.83 -17.96 -10.20
CA PRO A 38 0.29 -17.62 -11.06
C PRO A 38 0.25 -16.17 -11.60
N THR A 39 -0.93 -15.56 -11.64
CA THR A 39 -1.16 -14.23 -12.21
C THR A 39 -1.68 -13.30 -11.15
N LEU A 40 -1.25 -12.03 -11.15
CA LEU A 40 -1.83 -11.02 -10.28
C LEU A 40 -3.21 -10.57 -10.79
N GLU A 41 -4.24 -10.80 -9.97
CA GLU A 41 -5.62 -10.36 -10.17
C GLU A 41 -5.94 -9.28 -9.12
N LEU A 42 -5.91 -8.01 -9.52
CA LEU A 42 -6.06 -6.87 -8.60
C LEU A 42 -7.43 -6.84 -7.93
N GLU A 43 -8.49 -7.17 -8.68
CA GLU A 43 -9.87 -7.22 -8.15
C GLU A 43 -9.97 -8.26 -7.03
N PHE A 44 -9.38 -9.44 -7.24
CA PHE A 44 -9.36 -10.50 -6.24
C PHE A 44 -8.58 -10.10 -4.98
N ALA A 45 -7.44 -9.41 -5.12
CA ALA A 45 -6.67 -8.92 -3.98
C ALA A 45 -7.49 -7.94 -3.11
N VAL A 46 -8.21 -7.01 -3.75
CA VAL A 46 -9.07 -6.05 -3.04
C VAL A 46 -10.29 -6.74 -2.42
N GLU A 47 -10.88 -7.71 -3.11
CA GLU A 47 -11.98 -8.53 -2.57
C GLU A 47 -11.54 -9.36 -1.36
N ASP A 48 -10.34 -9.94 -1.37
CA ASP A 48 -9.79 -10.71 -0.25
C ASP A 48 -9.57 -9.82 0.98
N TRP A 49 -8.93 -8.66 0.80
CA TRP A 49 -8.81 -7.66 1.85
C TRP A 49 -10.17 -7.21 2.39
N ASN A 50 -11.14 -6.94 1.51
CA ASN A 50 -12.48 -6.54 1.92
C ASN A 50 -13.24 -7.69 2.62
N GLY A 51 -12.98 -8.93 2.22
CA GLY A 51 -13.61 -10.13 2.76
C GLY A 51 -13.34 -10.38 4.25
N GLU A 52 -12.35 -9.70 4.83
CA GLU A 52 -12.13 -9.66 6.28
C GLU A 52 -13.27 -8.97 7.05
N GLU A 53 -14.15 -8.20 6.37
CA GLU A 53 -15.34 -7.58 6.94
C GLU A 53 -16.17 -8.55 7.79
N LYS A 54 -16.31 -9.81 7.32
CA LYS A 54 -17.08 -10.85 8.00
C LYS A 54 -16.57 -11.18 9.42
N PHE A 55 -15.34 -10.79 9.74
CA PHE A 55 -14.71 -10.97 11.04
C PHE A 55 -14.64 -9.68 11.86
N TYR A 56 -15.06 -8.54 11.32
CA TYR A 56 -14.98 -7.26 11.99
C TYR A 56 -16.36 -6.81 12.49
N ASN A 57 -16.45 -6.47 13.78
CA ASN A 57 -17.63 -5.84 14.34
C ASN A 57 -17.39 -4.32 14.45
N LEU A 58 -18.06 -3.54 13.61
CA LEU A 58 -17.92 -2.08 13.58
C LEU A 58 -18.45 -1.41 14.84
N THR A 59 -19.57 -1.89 15.39
CA THR A 59 -20.20 -1.32 16.58
C THR A 59 -19.27 -1.38 17.78
N THR A 60 -18.63 -2.54 18.04
CA THR A 60 -17.67 -2.74 19.14
C THR A 60 -16.22 -2.42 18.76
N SER A 61 -15.94 -2.25 17.47
CA SER A 61 -14.58 -2.02 16.92
C SER A 61 -13.61 -3.14 17.25
N THR A 62 -14.07 -4.38 17.13
CA THR A 62 -13.31 -5.59 17.48
C THR A 62 -13.22 -6.54 16.30
N CYS A 63 -12.05 -7.15 16.12
CA CYS A 63 -11.85 -8.28 15.22
C CYS A 63 -12.06 -9.60 15.98
N VAL A 64 -12.62 -10.62 15.31
CA VAL A 64 -12.72 -11.97 15.87
C VAL A 64 -11.32 -12.49 16.25
N PRO A 65 -11.12 -13.07 17.45
CA PRO A 65 -9.81 -13.57 17.87
C PRO A 65 -9.20 -14.56 16.86
N GLY A 66 -7.93 -14.33 16.50
CA GLY A 66 -7.20 -15.16 15.54
C GLY A 66 -7.51 -14.89 14.07
N GLN A 67 -8.42 -13.97 13.76
CA GLN A 67 -8.69 -13.52 12.39
C GLN A 67 -7.93 -12.22 12.07
N MET A 68 -7.82 -11.93 10.78
CA MET A 68 -7.34 -10.65 10.28
C MET A 68 -8.54 -9.76 9.94
N CYS A 69 -8.43 -8.48 10.29
CA CYS A 69 -9.40 -7.44 9.92
C CYS A 69 -8.71 -6.15 9.46
N GLY A 70 -7.37 -6.10 9.54
CA GLY A 70 -6.59 -4.89 9.35
C GLY A 70 -6.60 -4.41 7.91
N HIS A 71 -6.67 -5.34 6.95
CA HIS A 71 -6.71 -4.99 5.54
C HIS A 71 -8.07 -4.36 5.20
N TYR A 72 -9.16 -5.00 5.63
CA TYR A 72 -10.51 -4.44 5.48
C TYR A 72 -10.61 -3.06 6.11
N THR A 73 -10.22 -2.92 7.38
CA THR A 73 -10.38 -1.63 8.07
C THR A 73 -9.54 -0.53 7.45
N GLN A 74 -8.38 -0.85 6.85
CA GLN A 74 -7.61 0.12 6.08
C GLN A 74 -8.30 0.50 4.75
N VAL A 75 -8.87 -0.45 4.02
CA VAL A 75 -9.58 -0.21 2.75
C VAL A 75 -10.75 0.75 2.95
N VAL A 76 -11.50 0.58 4.03
CA VAL A 76 -12.72 1.37 4.32
C VAL A 76 -12.48 2.55 5.28
N TRP A 77 -11.22 2.94 5.50
CA TRP A 77 -10.88 3.99 6.45
C TRP A 77 -11.27 5.38 5.94
N SER A 78 -12.25 6.04 6.57
CA SER A 78 -12.90 7.24 6.05
C SER A 78 -11.98 8.46 5.90
N SER A 79 -10.93 8.56 6.70
CA SER A 79 -9.97 9.66 6.59
C SER A 79 -8.87 9.39 5.57
N THR A 80 -8.70 8.14 5.11
CA THR A 80 -7.75 7.77 4.07
C THR A 80 -8.32 8.19 2.73
N HIS A 81 -7.64 9.10 2.04
CA HIS A 81 -8.12 9.66 0.78
C HIS A 81 -7.09 9.57 -0.33
N GLN A 82 -5.86 9.14 -0.06
CA GLN A 82 -4.82 8.87 -1.04
C GLN A 82 -4.36 7.42 -0.97
N ILE A 83 -4.15 6.81 -2.13
CA ILE A 83 -3.62 5.46 -2.28
C ILE A 83 -2.60 5.43 -3.42
N GLY A 84 -1.58 4.60 -3.29
CA GLY A 84 -0.71 4.23 -4.39
C GLY A 84 -0.18 2.82 -4.18
N CYS A 85 -0.18 2.02 -5.23
CA CYS A 85 0.19 0.61 -5.18
C CYS A 85 1.28 0.28 -6.19
N GLY A 86 2.08 -0.73 -5.87
CA GLY A 86 3.09 -1.29 -6.76
C GLY A 86 3.11 -2.80 -6.64
N ALA A 87 3.53 -3.47 -7.70
CA ALA A 87 3.57 -4.92 -7.75
C ALA A 87 4.84 -5.42 -8.42
N HIS A 88 5.31 -6.58 -7.98
CA HIS A 88 6.49 -7.22 -8.55
C HIS A 88 6.32 -8.73 -8.61
N PHE A 89 6.81 -9.35 -9.69
CA PHE A 89 6.93 -10.79 -9.76
C PHE A 89 8.20 -11.23 -9.03
N CYS A 90 8.05 -12.14 -8.08
CA CYS A 90 9.11 -12.66 -7.24
C CYS A 90 9.27 -14.15 -7.50
N GLU A 91 10.44 -14.57 -7.99
CA GLU A 91 10.79 -16.00 -8.05
C GLU A 91 10.72 -16.62 -6.65
N LYS A 92 11.15 -15.85 -5.64
CA LYS A 92 11.05 -16.19 -4.22
C LYS A 92 10.67 -14.95 -3.41
N ILE A 93 9.72 -15.08 -2.49
CA ILE A 93 9.39 -14.06 -1.49
C ILE A 93 9.95 -14.50 -0.14
N ASP A 94 10.79 -13.68 0.48
CA ASP A 94 11.32 -13.93 1.81
C ASP A 94 10.16 -13.97 2.83
N GLY A 95 9.97 -15.12 3.48
CA GLY A 95 8.89 -15.36 4.44
C GLY A 95 7.70 -16.17 3.89
N ILE A 96 7.70 -16.53 2.59
CA ILE A 96 6.72 -17.43 1.97
C ILE A 96 7.46 -18.58 1.28
N ASP A 97 6.99 -19.82 1.47
CA ASP A 97 7.62 -21.01 0.87
C ASP A 97 7.23 -21.22 -0.61
N THR A 98 6.08 -20.69 -1.03
CA THR A 98 5.61 -20.76 -2.42
C THR A 98 6.46 -19.86 -3.31
N GLU A 99 6.94 -20.42 -4.42
CA GLU A 99 7.76 -19.72 -5.43
C GLU A 99 6.89 -19.13 -6.55
N ASN A 100 7.49 -18.22 -7.35
CA ASN A 100 6.90 -17.63 -8.54
C ASN A 100 5.56 -16.93 -8.27
N MET A 101 5.57 -16.00 -7.33
CA MET A 101 4.40 -15.24 -6.90
C MET A 101 4.53 -13.77 -7.27
N HIS A 102 3.40 -13.11 -7.48
CA HIS A 102 3.33 -11.65 -7.51
C HIS A 102 3.10 -11.12 -6.10
N LEU A 103 3.95 -10.18 -5.66
CA LEU A 103 3.75 -9.38 -4.46
C LEU A 103 3.14 -8.04 -4.84
N LEU A 104 1.95 -7.74 -4.32
CA LEU A 104 1.27 -6.46 -4.39
C LEU A 104 1.42 -5.73 -3.05
N VAL A 105 1.79 -4.46 -3.11
CA VAL A 105 1.88 -3.55 -1.96
C VAL A 105 1.02 -2.33 -2.28
N CYS A 106 0.15 -1.93 -1.35
CA CYS A 106 -0.63 -0.69 -1.44
C CYS A 106 -0.37 0.18 -0.21
N ASN A 107 0.06 1.43 -0.43
CA ASN A 107 0.26 2.42 0.61
C ASN A 107 -0.92 3.39 0.68
N TYR A 108 -1.29 3.79 1.90
CA TYR A 108 -2.46 4.61 2.20
C TYR A 108 -2.09 5.86 2.98
N TYR A 109 -2.66 7.01 2.62
CA TYR A 109 -2.47 8.25 3.36
C TYR A 109 -3.75 9.09 3.49
N PRO A 110 -3.98 9.74 4.65
CA PRO A 110 -3.46 9.42 5.98
C PRO A 110 -3.64 7.94 6.34
N PRO A 111 -2.86 7.39 7.30
CA PRO A 111 -2.93 5.97 7.63
C PRO A 111 -4.26 5.66 8.31
N GLY A 112 -4.78 4.46 8.04
CA GLY A 112 -5.89 3.89 8.78
C GLY A 112 -5.43 3.20 10.06
N ASN A 113 -6.30 2.34 10.58
CA ASN A 113 -6.03 1.44 11.72
C ASN A 113 -5.49 2.15 12.97
N VAL A 114 -5.93 3.39 13.20
CA VAL A 114 -5.52 4.17 14.36
C VAL A 114 -6.12 3.55 15.62
N LYS A 115 -5.25 3.21 16.59
CA LYS A 115 -5.65 2.58 17.85
C LYS A 115 -6.77 3.36 18.55
N GLY A 116 -7.87 2.66 18.85
CA GLY A 116 -9.03 3.23 19.53
C GLY A 116 -9.95 4.08 18.64
N LYS A 117 -9.80 4.02 17.32
CA LYS A 117 -10.67 4.67 16.34
C LYS A 117 -11.37 3.64 15.47
N LYS A 118 -12.59 3.98 15.01
CA LYS A 118 -13.34 3.21 14.01
C LYS A 118 -12.87 3.59 12.61
N PRO A 119 -12.97 2.69 11.61
CA PRO A 119 -12.66 3.03 10.23
C PRO A 119 -13.62 4.09 9.68
N TYR A 120 -14.89 4.08 10.06
CA TYR A 120 -15.86 5.10 9.69
C TYR A 120 -16.98 5.20 10.74
N MET A 121 -17.83 6.23 10.60
CA MET A 121 -19.00 6.42 11.45
C MET A 121 -20.22 5.70 10.86
N GLU A 122 -20.96 5.00 11.70
CA GLU A 122 -22.22 4.34 11.32
C GLU A 122 -23.31 5.40 11.07
N GLY A 123 -23.98 5.35 9.91
CA GLY A 123 -25.07 6.27 9.57
C GLY A 123 -25.34 6.35 8.07
N PRO A 124 -26.33 7.17 7.66
CA PRO A 124 -26.57 7.42 6.25
C PRO A 124 -25.32 8.04 5.57
N PRO A 125 -25.02 7.67 4.32
CA PRO A 125 -23.88 8.22 3.59
C PRO A 125 -23.87 9.74 3.56
N CYS A 126 -22.67 10.31 3.52
CA CYS A 126 -22.43 11.76 3.37
C CYS A 126 -22.98 12.69 4.46
N THR A 127 -23.52 12.15 5.56
CA THR A 127 -24.06 12.97 6.68
C THR A 127 -23.00 13.77 7.43
N ALA A 128 -21.72 13.43 7.25
CA ALA A 128 -20.58 14.07 7.90
C ALA A 128 -19.42 14.34 6.93
N CYS A 129 -19.73 14.73 5.67
CA CYS A 129 -18.67 15.09 4.73
C CYS A 129 -17.83 16.28 5.22
N PRO A 130 -16.48 16.23 5.08
CA PRO A 130 -15.61 17.35 5.42
C PRO A 130 -16.00 18.63 4.69
N THR A 131 -15.72 19.78 5.30
CA THR A 131 -15.92 21.09 4.66
C THR A 131 -15.12 21.17 3.35
N GLY A 132 -15.78 21.59 2.27
CA GLY A 132 -15.18 21.67 0.93
C GLY A 132 -15.31 20.40 0.09
N THR A 133 -16.01 19.38 0.59
CA THR A 133 -16.38 18.19 -0.18
C THR A 133 -17.89 18.11 -0.37
N VAL A 134 -18.34 17.38 -1.38
CA VAL A 134 -19.74 17.09 -1.65
C VAL A 134 -19.98 15.59 -1.75
N CYS A 135 -21.25 15.20 -1.67
CA CYS A 135 -21.64 13.80 -1.79
C CYS A 135 -21.71 13.38 -3.26
N VAL A 136 -20.82 12.49 -3.67
CA VAL A 136 -20.80 11.87 -4.99
C VAL A 136 -20.87 10.35 -4.80
N ASN A 137 -21.93 9.70 -5.31
CA ASN A 137 -22.09 8.24 -5.24
C ASN A 137 -21.89 7.66 -3.82
N ASN A 138 -22.48 8.30 -2.80
CA ASN A 138 -22.35 7.93 -1.37
C ASN A 138 -20.95 8.14 -0.75
N LEU A 139 -20.02 8.80 -1.45
CA LEU A 139 -18.70 9.16 -0.96
C LEU A 139 -18.56 10.69 -0.87
N CYS A 140 -17.73 11.14 0.08
CA CYS A 140 -17.35 12.54 0.17
C CYS A 140 -16.18 12.80 -0.76
N ASP A 141 -16.37 13.66 -1.75
CA ASP A 141 -15.35 13.97 -2.75
C ASP A 141 -15.25 15.48 -2.99
N TYR A 142 -14.11 15.94 -3.50
CA TYR A 142 -13.97 17.34 -3.92
C TYR A 142 -14.77 17.55 -5.20
N GLU A 143 -15.56 18.62 -5.29
CA GLU A 143 -16.16 18.99 -6.57
C GLU A 143 -15.03 19.24 -7.56
N VAL A 144 -14.87 18.35 -8.53
CA VAL A 144 -14.16 18.68 -9.75
C VAL A 144 -15.03 19.73 -10.42
N SER A 145 -14.67 21.01 -10.24
CA SER A 145 -15.21 22.07 -11.10
C SER A 145 -15.02 21.56 -12.53
N PRO A 146 -16.07 21.49 -13.37
CA PRO A 146 -15.88 21.09 -14.74
C PRO A 146 -14.77 21.98 -15.30
N GLU A 147 -13.68 21.36 -15.71
CA GLU A 147 -12.67 22.04 -16.51
C GLU A 147 -13.47 22.70 -17.62
N VAL A 148 -13.44 24.04 -17.66
CA VAL A 148 -13.90 24.76 -18.83
C VAL A 148 -12.96 24.27 -19.93
N ASP A 149 -13.43 23.31 -20.71
CA ASP A 149 -12.90 22.92 -22.00
C ASP A 149 -13.03 24.12 -22.94
N THR A 150 -12.27 25.18 -22.68
CA THR A 150 -11.83 26.08 -23.72
C THR A 150 -10.81 25.28 -24.50
N GLY A 151 -11.31 24.56 -25.51
CA GLY A 151 -10.51 23.86 -26.51
C GLY A 151 -9.57 24.82 -27.24
N GLU A 152 -8.51 25.25 -26.56
CA GLU A 152 -7.35 25.84 -27.18
C GLU A 152 -6.50 24.69 -27.75
N PRO A 153 -6.24 24.70 -29.06
CA PRO A 153 -5.41 23.67 -29.65
C PRO A 153 -4.00 23.80 -29.10
N LEU A 154 -3.40 22.66 -28.78
CA LEU A 154 -1.99 22.49 -28.44
C LEU A 154 -1.15 23.04 -29.60
N SER A 155 -0.83 24.34 -29.56
CA SER A 155 0.10 24.95 -30.51
C SER A 155 1.50 24.48 -30.16
N SER A 156 2.19 23.97 -31.17
CA SER A 156 3.52 23.39 -31.11
C SER A 156 4.53 24.31 -30.42
N PHE A 157 5.08 23.87 -29.30
CA PHE A 157 6.32 24.42 -28.79
C PHE A 157 7.49 23.73 -29.50
N THR A 158 7.89 24.29 -30.64
CA THR A 158 9.26 24.15 -31.13
C THR A 158 10.05 25.34 -30.60
N THR A 159 11.02 25.08 -29.72
CA THR A 159 12.14 26.00 -29.49
C THR A 159 13.39 25.17 -29.28
N GLU A 160 14.13 25.01 -30.38
CA GLU A 160 15.59 24.93 -30.29
C GLU A 160 16.07 26.30 -29.83
N ASP A 161 16.67 26.39 -28.65
CA ASP A 161 17.55 27.52 -28.29
C ASP A 161 18.70 26.99 -27.41
N PRO A 162 19.89 26.74 -27.99
CA PRO A 162 21.04 26.19 -27.30
C PRO A 162 21.93 27.26 -26.62
N SER A 163 21.35 28.32 -26.04
CA SER A 163 22.11 29.47 -25.52
C SER A 163 22.33 29.55 -24.00
N LEU A 164 22.00 28.52 -23.21
CA LEU A 164 22.21 28.54 -21.75
C LEU A 164 23.28 27.57 -21.22
N LEU A 165 24.09 26.97 -22.09
CA LEU A 165 25.23 26.14 -21.70
C LEU A 165 26.55 26.92 -21.74
N GLU A 166 26.68 28.01 -20.99
CA GLU A 166 27.98 28.70 -20.84
C GLU A 166 28.06 29.64 -19.62
N SER A 167 27.75 29.13 -18.43
CA SER A 167 28.34 29.59 -17.17
C SER A 167 28.09 28.50 -16.14
N MET A 168 29.07 27.76 -15.62
CA MET A 168 30.19 28.26 -14.84
C MET A 168 31.38 27.30 -14.99
N GLY A 169 32.53 27.89 -15.33
CA GLY A 169 33.80 27.18 -15.48
C GLY A 169 34.39 26.69 -14.16
N ALA A 170 35.35 25.79 -14.35
CA ALA A 170 36.18 25.11 -13.37
C ALA A 170 36.90 26.03 -12.39
N LEU A 171 37.11 25.52 -11.17
CA LEU A 171 38.14 25.98 -10.24
C LEU A 171 38.80 24.74 -9.62
N ASP A 172 40.14 24.81 -9.59
CA ASP A 172 41.11 23.75 -9.38
C ASP A 172 41.20 23.17 -7.96
N ALA A 173 41.90 22.03 -7.92
CA ALA A 173 42.35 21.31 -6.74
C ALA A 173 43.53 22.01 -6.03
N GLU A 174 43.49 22.02 -4.69
CA GLU A 174 44.67 21.98 -3.81
C GLU A 174 44.40 21.05 -2.61
N GLU A 175 45.26 20.03 -2.44
CA GLU A 175 45.57 19.33 -1.17
C GLU A 175 46.30 20.32 -0.23
N LEU A 176 46.38 20.24 1.11
CA LEU A 176 46.65 19.18 2.09
C LEU A 176 46.45 19.90 3.47
N GLU A 177 45.94 19.38 4.59
CA GLU A 177 46.56 18.40 5.50
C GLU A 177 45.59 18.02 6.64
N THR A 178 45.59 16.72 6.95
CA THR A 178 45.50 16.03 8.26
C THR A 178 44.79 16.70 9.44
N ASN A 179 43.78 16.02 10.01
CA ASN A 179 43.95 15.44 11.35
C ASN A 179 42.95 14.29 11.61
N SER A 180 43.48 13.18 12.13
CA SER A 180 42.72 12.09 12.72
C SER A 180 42.12 12.53 14.06
N ASP A 181 40.89 12.14 14.36
CA ASP A 181 40.64 11.50 15.64
C ASP A 181 39.45 10.54 15.58
N GLN A 182 39.63 9.40 16.26
CA GLN A 182 38.75 8.24 16.34
C GLN A 182 37.64 8.46 17.37
N THR A 183 36.45 7.94 17.09
CA THR A 183 35.76 7.07 18.06
C THR A 183 34.72 6.20 17.35
N SER A 184 35.00 4.90 17.36
CA SER A 184 34.13 3.78 17.03
C SER A 184 32.97 3.65 18.02
N VAL A 185 31.75 3.47 17.51
CA VAL A 185 30.63 2.91 18.29
C VAL A 185 29.95 1.85 17.43
N ASP A 186 30.01 0.61 17.90
CA ASP A 186 29.49 -0.60 17.24
C ASP A 186 27.95 -0.59 17.11
N PRO A 187 27.37 -1.18 16.04
CA PRO A 187 25.93 -1.36 15.90
C PRO A 187 25.41 -2.58 16.69
N PRO A 188 24.19 -2.52 17.27
CA PRO A 188 23.62 -3.63 18.00
C PRO A 188 23.08 -4.72 17.07
N THR A 189 23.29 -5.96 17.53
CA THR A 189 23.04 -7.25 16.88
C THR A 189 21.55 -7.52 16.59
N ALA A 190 21.29 -8.06 15.40
CA ALA A 190 19.97 -8.48 14.93
C ALA A 190 19.42 -9.67 15.75
N GLY A 191 18.17 -9.54 16.20
CA GLY A 191 17.36 -10.62 16.78
C GLY A 191 16.60 -11.39 15.70
N ALA A 192 16.59 -12.71 15.81
CA ALA A 192 16.02 -13.66 14.86
C ALA A 192 14.48 -13.56 14.70
N PRO A 193 13.93 -13.91 13.52
CA PRO A 193 12.49 -13.99 13.30
C PRO A 193 11.89 -15.27 13.90
N SER A 194 10.77 -15.10 14.59
CA SER A 194 9.95 -16.16 15.17
C SER A 194 9.06 -16.78 14.09
N THR A 195 9.31 -18.05 13.76
CA THR A 195 8.51 -18.83 12.80
C THR A 195 7.18 -19.25 13.41
N CYS A 196 6.05 -18.79 12.86
CA CYS A 196 4.73 -19.36 13.10
C CYS A 196 4.35 -20.24 11.89
N LEU A 197 4.86 -21.47 11.87
CA LEU A 197 4.37 -22.52 10.98
C LEU A 197 3.19 -23.23 11.67
N GLY A 198 2.04 -23.26 11.00
CA GLY A 198 0.84 -23.88 11.53
C GLY A 198 -0.26 -24.12 10.50
N LEU A 199 0.08 -24.55 9.28
CA LEU A 199 -0.89 -25.23 8.41
C LEU A 199 -1.22 -26.59 9.03
N SER A 200 -2.38 -26.69 9.69
CA SER A 200 -2.98 -27.99 10.01
C SER A 200 -3.76 -28.49 8.79
N LEU A 201 -3.05 -29.21 7.93
CA LEU A 201 -3.65 -30.05 6.89
C LEU A 201 -4.18 -31.33 7.56
N PHE A 202 -5.44 -31.33 8.00
CA PHE A 202 -6.11 -32.58 8.34
C PHE A 202 -6.58 -33.27 7.07
N LEU A 203 -5.77 -34.24 6.63
CA LEU A 203 -6.21 -35.33 5.77
C LEU A 203 -7.28 -36.14 6.50
N LEU A 204 -8.49 -36.20 5.95
CA LEU A 204 -9.41 -37.31 6.20
C LEU A 204 -9.58 -38.11 4.90
N PRO A 205 -9.36 -39.44 4.92
CA PRO A 205 -9.60 -40.31 3.77
C PRO A 205 -11.10 -40.53 3.58
N GLY A 206 -11.49 -40.69 2.31
CA GLY A 206 -12.87 -40.57 1.85
C GLY A 206 -13.80 -41.76 2.10
N ALA A 207 -15.07 -41.54 1.74
CA ALA A 207 -15.87 -42.41 0.87
C ALA A 207 -17.29 -41.85 0.70
N ILE A 208 -17.66 -41.61 -0.57
CA ILE A 208 -18.88 -42.11 -1.24
C ILE A 208 -20.20 -42.02 -0.46
N LEU A 209 -21.13 -41.17 -0.92
CA LEU A 209 -22.42 -41.66 -1.43
C LEU A 209 -23.11 -40.64 -2.35
N VAL A 210 -23.40 -41.13 -3.56
CA VAL A 210 -24.34 -40.60 -4.55
C VAL A 210 -25.76 -40.64 -3.95
N GLY A 211 -26.56 -39.59 -4.13
CA GLY A 211 -27.99 -39.65 -3.79
C GLY A 211 -28.77 -38.37 -4.07
N LEU A 212 -29.68 -38.49 -5.06
CA LEU A 212 -30.70 -37.54 -5.50
C LEU A 212 -31.45 -36.81 -4.37
N LEU A 213 -31.89 -35.58 -4.61
CA LEU A 213 -33.31 -35.18 -4.71
C LEU A 213 -33.45 -33.64 -4.85
N LEU A 214 -34.18 -33.26 -5.91
CA LEU A 214 -34.72 -31.94 -6.28
C LEU A 214 -33.75 -30.95 -6.95
#